data_AF-A0A2M7VQ28-F1
#
_entry.id   AF-A0A2M7VQ28-F1
#
_cell.length_a   1.000
_cell.length_b   1.000
_cell.length_c   1.000
_cell.angle_alpha   90.00
_cell.angle_beta   90.00
_cell.angle_gamma   90.00
#
_symmetry.space_group_name_H-M   'P 1'
#
loop_
_entity.id
_entity.type
_entity.pdbx_description
1 polymer ?
#
loop_
_entity_poly.entity_id
_entity_poly.type
_entity_poly.pdbx_seq_one_letter_code
_entity_poly.pdbx_strand_id
1 'polypeptide(L)'
;MTKYSKQSQDQNEPKGSFLFGKRNYQLMLIGIGFIAIGFILMAGGSSPDVNHFNEAIFNFRRIRLAPTLVLIGLAMQIFAIFANPKKTEK
;
A
#
# COMPACT_ATOMS: atom_id res chain seq x y z
N MET A 1 -28.73 -50.00 -21.17
CA MET A 1 -27.32 -49.64 -20.89
C MET A 1 -26.92 -48.74 -22.05
N THR A 2 -26.58 -47.45 -21.91
CA THR A 2 -25.67 -46.81 -20.95
C THR A 2 -26.06 -45.32 -20.88
N LYS A 3 -26.42 -44.80 -19.69
CA LYS A 3 -26.56 -43.36 -19.48
C LYS A 3 -25.16 -42.77 -19.27
N TYR A 4 -24.70 -41.92 -20.18
CA TYR A 4 -23.48 -41.14 -19.99
C TYR A 4 -23.71 -40.12 -18.87
N SER A 5 -23.02 -40.32 -17.75
CA SER A 5 -22.93 -39.37 -16.65
C SER A 5 -22.23 -38.11 -17.12
N LYS A 6 -22.98 -37.00 -17.19
CA LYS A 6 -22.46 -35.65 -17.37
C LYS A 6 -21.63 -35.31 -16.12
N GLN A 7 -20.31 -35.49 -16.20
CA GLN A 7 -19.39 -34.91 -15.23
C GLN A 7 -19.40 -33.39 -15.44
N SER A 8 -20.18 -32.69 -14.63
CA SER A 8 -20.02 -31.26 -14.44
C SER A 8 -18.60 -31.05 -13.91
N GLN A 9 -17.72 -30.49 -14.75
CA GLN A 9 -16.48 -29.89 -14.29
C GLN A 9 -16.89 -28.79 -13.31
N ASP A 10 -16.79 -29.08 -12.02
CA ASP A 10 -16.75 -28.07 -10.98
C ASP A 10 -15.43 -27.33 -11.21
N GLN A 11 -15.52 -26.29 -12.05
CA GLN A 11 -14.48 -25.30 -12.21
C GLN A 11 -14.33 -24.67 -10.84
N ASN A 12 -13.45 -25.27 -10.04
CA ASN A 12 -12.78 -24.61 -8.96
C ASN A 12 -12.00 -23.47 -9.61
N GLU A 13 -12.70 -22.37 -9.91
CA GLU A 13 -12.09 -21.07 -9.95
C GLU A 13 -11.16 -21.04 -8.74
N PRO A 14 -9.88 -20.64 -8.90
CA PRO A 14 -9.07 -20.35 -7.73
C PRO A 14 -9.82 -19.22 -7.04
N LYS A 15 -10.68 -19.57 -6.07
CA LYS A 15 -11.32 -18.63 -5.16
C LYS A 15 -10.14 -17.92 -4.57
N GLY A 16 -9.85 -16.73 -5.09
CA GLY A 16 -8.72 -15.91 -4.69
C GLY A 16 -8.92 -15.68 -3.22
N SER A 17 -8.32 -16.56 -2.42
CA SER A 17 -8.43 -16.51 -0.98
C SER A 17 -7.61 -15.30 -0.64
N PHE A 18 -8.31 -14.18 -0.43
CA PHE A 18 -7.67 -12.95 -0.01
C PHE A 18 -6.80 -13.31 1.19
N LEU A 19 -5.48 -13.17 1.03
CA LEU A 19 -4.49 -13.54 2.04
C LEU A 19 -4.72 -12.76 3.35
N PHE A 20 -5.41 -11.63 3.23
CA PHE A 20 -5.70 -10.69 4.31
C PHE A 20 -7.19 -10.34 4.34
N GLY A 21 -7.69 -9.93 5.50
CA GLY A 21 -9.07 -9.45 5.63
C GLY A 21 -9.32 -8.15 4.84
N LYS A 22 -10.57 -7.91 4.43
CA LYS A 22 -11.00 -6.69 3.71
C LYS A 22 -10.53 -5.41 4.42
N ARG A 23 -10.58 -5.39 5.76
CA ARG A 23 -10.15 -4.27 6.59
C ARG A 23 -8.64 -4.00 6.51
N ASN A 24 -7.83 -5.06 6.47
CA ASN A 24 -6.38 -4.95 6.33
C ASN A 24 -6.02 -4.44 4.93
N TYR A 25 -6.76 -4.86 3.91
CA TYR A 25 -6.59 -4.35 2.55
C TYR A 25 -6.88 -2.84 2.44
N GLN A 26 -7.89 -2.35 3.16
CA GLN A 26 -8.17 -0.90 3.26
C GLN A 26 -7.03 -0.14 3.95
N LEU A 27 -6.50 -0.66 5.07
CA LEU A 27 -5.35 -0.08 5.74
C LEU A 27 -4.11 -0.08 4.83
N MET A 28 -3.92 -1.13 4.04
CA MET A 28 -2.83 -1.22 3.07
C MET A 28 -2.92 -0.14 1.98
N LEU A 29 -4.12 0.12 1.44
CA LEU A 29 -4.32 1.18 0.46
C LEU A 29 -4.01 2.57 1.03
N ILE A 30 -4.42 2.80 2.28
CA ILE A 30 -4.11 4.06 2.98
C ILE A 30 -2.61 4.21 3.17
N GLY A 31 -1.91 3.15 3.62
CA GLY A 31 -0.45 3.16 3.78
C GLY A 31 0.30 3.49 2.49
N ILE A 32 -0.12 2.89 1.37
CA ILE A 32 0.43 3.21 0.04
C ILE A 32 0.20 4.67 -0.33
N GLY A 33 -0.97 5.23 -0.03
CA GLY A 33 -1.27 6.65 -0.24
C GLY A 33 -0.30 7.57 0.51
N PHE A 34 -0.02 7.28 1.78
CA PHE A 34 0.96 8.03 2.57
C PHE A 34 2.38 7.96 2.01
N ILE A 35 2.80 6.77 1.57
CA ILE A 35 4.11 6.57 0.93
C ILE A 35 4.20 7.40 -0.36
N ALA A 36 3.18 7.33 -1.22
CA ALA A 36 3.13 8.08 -2.47
C ALA A 36 3.20 9.59 -2.22
N ILE A 37 2.45 10.12 -1.26
CA ILE A 37 2.50 11.53 -0.87
C ILE A 37 3.90 11.92 -0.38
N GLY A 38 4.54 11.08 0.44
CA GLY A 38 5.90 11.29 0.93
C GLY A 38 6.92 11.40 -0.22
N PHE A 39 6.82 10.52 -1.22
CA PHE A 39 7.68 10.58 -2.40
C PHE A 39 7.40 11.79 -3.29
N ILE A 40 6.13 12.18 -3.47
CA ILE A 40 5.76 13.39 -4.23
C ILE A 40 6.32 14.65 -3.57
N LEU A 41 6.24 14.74 -2.24
CA LEU A 41 6.83 15.84 -1.46
C LEU A 41 8.36 15.90 -1.60
N MET A 42 9.03 14.75 -1.73
CA MET A 42 10.45 14.66 -1.97
C MET A 42 10.82 15.08 -3.41
N ALA A 43 10.01 14.70 -4.40
CA ALA A 43 10.22 15.03 -5.82
C ALA A 43 9.93 16.51 -6.16
N GLY A 44 9.03 17.18 -5.43
CA GLY A 44 8.57 18.54 -5.75
C GLY A 44 9.58 19.67 -5.51
N GLY A 45 10.82 19.39 -5.08
CA GLY A 45 11.84 20.37 -4.67
C GLY A 45 12.87 20.76 -5.72
N SER A 46 12.70 20.30 -6.95
CA SER A 46 13.62 20.62 -8.04
C SER A 46 13.47 22.09 -8.44
N SER A 47 14.50 22.91 -8.21
CA SER A 47 14.59 24.26 -8.76
C SER A 47 15.13 24.20 -10.19
N PRO A 48 14.57 24.97 -11.14
CA PRO A 48 15.07 25.04 -12.52
C PRO A 48 16.43 25.74 -12.64
N ASP A 49 16.80 26.58 -11.67
CA ASP A 49 18.07 27.32 -11.66
C ASP A 49 19.11 26.66 -10.73
N VAL A 50 20.13 26.05 -11.32
CA VAL A 50 21.24 25.36 -10.62
C VAL A 50 22.19 26.36 -9.94
N ASN A 51 22.20 27.61 -10.39
CA ASN A 51 23.15 28.66 -9.96
C ASN A 51 22.61 29.56 -8.84
N HIS A 52 21.38 29.34 -8.36
CA HIS A 52 20.81 30.08 -7.23
C HIS A 52 20.41 29.09 -6.14
N PHE A 53 21.17 29.07 -5.04
CA PHE A 53 20.82 28.32 -3.84
C PHE A 53 19.52 28.88 -3.26
N ASN A 54 18.40 28.27 -3.62
CA ASN A 54 17.10 28.65 -3.09
C ASN A 54 16.93 28.04 -1.69
N GLU A 55 16.99 28.86 -0.63
CA GLU A 55 16.77 28.45 0.77
C GLU A 55 15.43 27.73 0.99
N ALA A 56 14.45 27.92 0.09
CA ALA A 56 13.19 27.18 0.11
C ALA A 56 13.34 25.67 -0.15
N ILE A 57 14.45 25.22 -0.74
CA ILE A 57 14.78 23.78 -0.92
C ILE A 57 15.25 23.17 0.41
N PHE A 58 15.91 23.97 1.26
CA PHE A 58 16.32 23.62 2.63
C PHE A 58 15.24 23.86 3.68
N ASN A 59 14.00 24.10 3.25
CA ASN A 59 12.89 24.15 4.17
C ASN A 59 12.76 22.76 4.82
N PHE A 60 13.09 22.66 6.11
CA PHE A 60 13.11 21.44 6.95
C PHE A 60 11.94 20.49 6.69
N ARG A 61 10.82 21.04 6.23
CA ARG A 61 9.60 20.36 5.79
C ARG A 61 9.82 19.30 4.70
N ARG A 62 10.84 19.37 3.84
CA ARG A 62 11.07 18.33 2.80
C ARG A 62 12.17 17.35 3.18
N ILE A 63 13.26 17.82 3.76
CA ILE A 63 14.40 16.98 4.17
C ILE A 63 14.05 16.09 5.37
N ARG A 64 13.16 16.53 6.27
CA ARG A 64 12.79 15.76 7.47
C ARG A 64 11.35 15.26 7.47
N LEU A 65 10.39 16.08 7.05
CA LEU A 65 8.97 15.68 7.09
C LEU A 65 8.62 14.64 6.02
N ALA A 66 9.18 14.74 4.81
CA ALA A 66 8.88 13.80 3.73
C ALA A 66 9.42 12.37 4.02
N PRO A 67 10.68 12.17 4.46
CA PRO A 67 11.14 10.84 4.86
C PRO A 67 10.34 10.27 6.03
N THR A 68 9.95 11.11 6.99
CA THR A 68 9.14 10.67 8.14
C THR A 68 7.76 10.19 7.69
N LEU A 69 7.12 10.86 6.73
CA LEU A 69 5.85 10.42 6.13
C LEU A 69 5.98 9.07 5.43
N VAL A 70 7.06 8.85 4.68
CA VAL A 70 7.34 7.56 4.03
C VAL A 70 7.53 6.46 5.09
N LEU A 71 8.30 6.74 6.14
CA LEU A 71 8.52 5.79 7.24
C LEU A 71 7.23 5.44 7.99
N ILE A 72 6.36 6.43 8.25
CA ILE A 72 5.03 6.20 8.86
C ILE A 72 4.17 5.34 7.93
N GLY A 73 4.15 5.64 6.63
CA GLY A 73 3.43 4.83 5.64
C GLY A 73 3.92 3.39 5.60
N LEU A 74 5.25 3.18 5.67
CA LEU A 74 5.87 1.86 5.76
C LEU A 74 5.51 1.13 7.06
N ALA A 75 5.53 1.83 8.20
CA ALA A 75 5.13 1.28 9.49
C ALA A 75 3.64 0.86 9.50
N MET A 76 2.76 1.67 8.92
CA MET A 76 1.34 1.30 8.72
C MET A 76 1.19 0.07 7.84
N GLN A 77 2.04 -0.10 6.83
CA GLN A 77 2.00 -1.26 5.96
C GLN A 77 2.43 -2.54 6.65
N ILE A 78 3.52 -2.46 7.41
CA ILE A 78 3.95 -3.55 8.28
C ILE A 78 2.82 -3.90 9.25
N PHE A 79 2.23 -2.91 9.92
CA PHE A 79 1.10 -3.13 10.82
C PHE A 79 -0.10 -3.77 10.10
N ALA A 80 -0.51 -3.28 8.94
CA ALA A 80 -1.66 -3.82 8.19
C ALA A 80 -1.45 -5.27 7.74
N ILE A 81 -0.22 -5.63 7.36
CA ILE A 81 0.15 -7.00 6.99
C ILE A 81 0.14 -7.90 8.23
N PHE A 82 0.79 -7.47 9.32
CA PHE A 82 0.90 -8.23 10.57
C PHE A 82 -0.40 -8.30 11.38
N ALA A 83 -1.32 -7.34 11.21
CA ALA A 83 -2.60 -7.28 11.92
C ALA A 83 -3.63 -8.35 11.45
N ASN A 84 -3.17 -9.49 10.94
CA ASN A 84 -4.03 -10.62 10.59
C ASN A 84 -3.86 -11.82 11.56
N PRO A 85 -4.52 -11.81 12.71
CA PRO A 85 -5.00 -13.04 13.32
C PRO A 85 -6.39 -13.33 12.73
N LYS A 86 -6.53 -14.38 11.92
CA LYS A 86 -7.85 -14.94 11.59
C LYS A 86 -8.62 -15.18 12.89
N LYS A 87 -9.51 -14.29 13.30
CA LYS A 87 -10.70 -14.55 14.15
C LYS A 87 -11.43 -13.25 14.47
N THR A 88 -12.56 -13.06 13.81
CA THR A 88 -13.78 -12.67 14.54
C THR A 88 -14.91 -13.43 13.89
N GLU A 89 -14.98 -14.72 14.24
CA GLU A 89 -16.24 -15.44 14.25
C GLU A 89 -17.06 -14.81 15.38
N LYS A 90 -18.08 -14.04 15.01
CA LYS A 90 -19.21 -13.67 15.87
C LYS A 90 -20.46 -13.80 15.03
#